data_AF-A0A969C2P0-F1
#
_entry.id   AF-A0A969C2P0-F1
#
_cell.length_a   1.000
_cell.length_b   1.000
_cell.length_c   1.000
_cell.angle_alpha   90.00
_cell.angle_beta   90.00
_cell.angle_gamma   90.00
#
_symmetry.space_group_name_H-M   'P 1'
#
loop_
_entity.id
_entity.type
_entity.pdbx_description
1 polymer ?
#
loop_
_entity_poly.entity_id
_entity_poly.type
_entity_poly.pdbx_seq_one_letter_code
_entity_poly.pdbx_strand_id
1 'polypeptide(L)'
;MYERDVKNLTEQDSLVVKEAMIKERDYYYYGSYTYDFDWENALSSLVEHPFLFSAKNPGVNIQLVEGEPSLIIRENQDNLVLSFDTEFSFEGVKVLKETESRYKVVKISKHHVEIADSFKNHHLKIPAAGRQKLLKAIQPLSTKLAIQSDLEEHFENLPSVEADTRIHALITPAGEGFHLEFFVKPFGTVPPYFKPGKGTESVIADVGGTRTRTKRKFVE
;
A
#
# COMPACT_ATOMS: atom_id res chain seq x y z
N MET A 1 -19.27 -29.30 -4.70
CA MET A 1 -18.09 -29.43 -5.58
C MET A 1 -16.87 -29.54 -4.67
N TYR A 2 -16.46 -30.77 -4.35
CA TYR A 2 -15.14 -31.07 -3.75
C TYR A 2 -14.22 -31.51 -4.90
N GLU A 3 -14.25 -30.77 -6.00
CA GLU A 3 -13.41 -31.07 -7.15
C GLU A 3 -12.10 -30.30 -6.97
N ARG A 4 -11.13 -30.97 -6.36
CA ARG A 4 -9.71 -30.60 -6.43
C ARG A 4 -9.14 -30.74 -7.85
N ASP A 5 -9.98 -30.97 -8.86
CA ASP A 5 -9.60 -31.30 -10.23
C ASP A 5 -9.78 -30.13 -11.21
N VAL A 6 -9.69 -28.89 -10.74
CA VAL A 6 -9.42 -27.77 -11.65
C VAL A 6 -7.96 -27.89 -12.08
N LYS A 7 -7.75 -28.38 -13.30
CA LYS A 7 -6.41 -28.49 -13.89
C LYS A 7 -5.76 -27.10 -13.89
N ASN A 8 -4.50 -27.05 -13.45
CA ASN A 8 -3.64 -25.85 -13.43
C ASN A 8 -3.89 -24.83 -12.31
N LEU A 9 -4.53 -25.20 -11.20
CA LEU A 9 -4.46 -24.37 -9.98
C LEU A 9 -3.02 -24.32 -9.46
N THR A 10 -2.53 -23.13 -9.18
CA THR A 10 -1.29 -22.95 -8.42
C THR A 10 -1.52 -23.25 -6.93
N GLU A 11 -0.42 -23.36 -6.17
CA GLU A 11 -0.50 -23.46 -4.71
C GLU A 11 -1.19 -22.25 -4.08
N GLN A 12 -0.99 -21.05 -4.64
CA GLN A 12 -1.58 -19.82 -4.14
C GLN A 12 -3.08 -19.72 -4.49
N ASP A 13 -3.51 -20.19 -5.66
CA ASP A 13 -4.94 -20.31 -5.98
C ASP A 13 -5.65 -21.21 -4.96
N SER A 14 -5.02 -22.33 -4.59
CA SER A 14 -5.54 -23.25 -3.59
C SER A 14 -5.63 -22.62 -2.20
N LEU A 15 -4.67 -21.75 -1.86
CA LEU A 15 -4.67 -20.99 -0.61
C LEU A 15 -5.82 -19.98 -0.57
N VAL A 16 -6.04 -19.23 -1.65
CA VAL A 16 -7.16 -18.27 -1.76
C VAL A 16 -8.50 -18.97 -1.57
N VAL A 17 -8.72 -20.11 -2.26
CA VAL A 17 -9.97 -20.89 -2.10
C VAL A 17 -10.12 -21.40 -0.67
N LYS A 18 -9.04 -21.86 -0.04
CA LYS A 18 -9.09 -22.38 1.33
C LYS A 18 -9.37 -21.29 2.37
N GLU A 19 -8.76 -20.12 2.21
CA GLU A 19 -8.80 -19.06 3.24
C GLU A 19 -9.97 -18.11 3.08
N ALA A 20 -10.48 -17.93 1.86
CA ALA A 20 -11.47 -16.89 1.58
C ALA A 20 -12.80 -17.40 1.01
N MET A 21 -12.91 -18.66 0.54
CA MET A 21 -14.19 -19.14 -0.01
C MET A 21 -15.21 -19.35 1.10
N ILE A 22 -16.30 -18.60 1.05
CA ILE A 22 -17.46 -18.74 1.91
C ILE A 22 -18.43 -19.71 1.23
N LYS A 23 -18.88 -20.71 1.99
CA LYS A 23 -19.89 -21.68 1.52
C LYS A 23 -21.11 -21.59 2.42
N GLU A 24 -22.19 -21.06 1.88
CA GLU A 24 -23.46 -20.93 2.59
C GLU A 24 -24.49 -21.90 2.05
N ARG A 25 -25.32 -22.40 2.96
CA ARG A 25 -26.45 -23.27 2.59
C ARG A 25 -27.66 -22.38 2.38
N ASP A 26 -28.25 -22.45 1.20
CA ASP A 26 -29.48 -21.75 0.89
C ASP A 26 -30.65 -22.47 1.60
N TYR A 27 -31.31 -21.76 2.51
CA TYR A 27 -32.43 -22.28 3.26
C TYR A 27 -33.77 -22.11 2.52
N TYR A 28 -33.83 -21.29 1.46
CA TYR A 28 -35.06 -20.99 0.72
C TYR A 28 -35.21 -21.87 -0.53
N TYR A 29 -34.12 -22.22 -1.21
CA TYR A 29 -34.13 -23.10 -2.39
C TYR A 29 -33.53 -24.48 -2.08
N TYR A 30 -34.37 -25.46 -1.78
CA TYR A 30 -34.09 -26.91 -1.88
C TYR A 30 -32.69 -27.38 -1.40
N GLY A 31 -32.12 -26.76 -0.36
CA GLY A 31 -30.82 -27.14 0.19
C GLY A 31 -29.64 -26.99 -0.77
N SER A 32 -29.70 -26.07 -1.73
CA SER A 32 -28.55 -25.71 -2.57
C SER A 32 -27.47 -25.00 -1.75
N TYR A 33 -26.26 -24.89 -2.30
CA TYR A 33 -25.17 -24.12 -1.70
C TYR A 33 -24.84 -22.93 -2.59
N THR A 34 -24.67 -21.76 -1.98
CA THR A 34 -24.04 -20.59 -2.61
C THR A 34 -22.57 -20.55 -2.21
N TYR A 35 -21.75 -20.04 -3.12
CA TYR A 35 -20.32 -19.83 -2.89
C TYR A 35 -20.04 -18.36 -3.14
N ASP A 36 -19.34 -17.73 -2.20
CA ASP A 36 -18.86 -16.36 -2.31
C ASP A 36 -17.41 -16.31 -1.80
N PHE A 37 -16.79 -15.14 -1.85
CA PHE A 37 -15.49 -14.90 -1.26
C PHE A 37 -15.58 -13.82 -0.17
N ASP A 38 -14.91 -14.09 0.95
CA ASP A 38 -14.41 -13.05 1.82
C ASP A 38 -13.33 -12.29 1.05
N TRP A 39 -13.72 -11.20 0.40
CA TRP A 39 -12.83 -10.46 -0.48
C TRP A 39 -11.64 -9.82 0.25
N GLU A 40 -11.73 -9.57 1.56
CA GLU A 40 -10.59 -9.02 2.31
C GLU A 40 -9.48 -10.07 2.45
N ASN A 41 -9.86 -11.30 2.82
CA ASN A 41 -8.94 -12.43 2.91
C ASN A 41 -8.48 -12.89 1.54
N ALA A 42 -9.35 -12.87 0.53
CA ALA A 42 -8.99 -13.22 -0.84
C ALA A 42 -7.95 -12.25 -1.40
N LEU A 43 -8.19 -10.95 -1.32
CA LEU A 43 -7.27 -9.92 -1.82
C LEU A 43 -5.92 -9.97 -1.09
N SER A 44 -5.93 -10.22 0.22
CA SER A 44 -4.70 -10.40 0.99
C SER A 44 -3.92 -11.64 0.53
N SER A 45 -4.60 -12.75 0.24
CA SER A 45 -3.99 -13.99 -0.25
C SER A 45 -3.48 -13.90 -1.69
N LEU A 46 -4.05 -12.99 -2.49
CA LEU A 46 -3.68 -12.75 -3.88
C LEU A 46 -2.49 -11.78 -4.05
N VAL A 47 -1.99 -11.18 -2.96
CA VAL A 47 -0.77 -10.35 -3.00
C VAL A 47 0.41 -11.17 -3.53
N GLU A 48 1.19 -10.58 -4.42
CA GLU A 48 2.32 -11.20 -5.16
C GLU A 48 1.93 -12.44 -6.00
N HIS A 49 0.63 -12.65 -6.27
CA HIS A 49 0.19 -13.76 -7.12
C HIS A 49 0.67 -13.58 -8.57
N PRO A 50 1.35 -14.59 -9.17
CA PRO A 50 2.00 -14.44 -10.47
C PRO A 50 1.01 -14.33 -11.65
N PHE A 51 -0.20 -14.87 -11.49
CA PHE A 51 -1.16 -15.06 -12.57
C PHE A 51 -2.49 -14.32 -12.35
N LEU A 52 -2.43 -13.01 -12.08
CA LEU A 52 -3.62 -12.16 -12.10
C LEU A 52 -3.70 -11.43 -13.43
N PHE A 53 -4.90 -11.28 -13.97
CA PHE A 53 -5.11 -10.67 -15.29
C PHE A 53 -6.28 -9.71 -15.25
N SER A 54 -6.21 -8.65 -16.06
CA SER A 54 -7.30 -7.68 -16.16
C SER A 54 -8.53 -8.29 -16.81
N ALA A 55 -9.68 -8.22 -16.15
CA ALA A 55 -10.95 -8.67 -16.74
C ALA A 55 -11.32 -7.85 -18.01
N LYS A 56 -10.90 -6.58 -18.08
CA LYS A 56 -11.15 -5.71 -19.25
C LYS A 56 -10.19 -6.01 -20.41
N ASN A 57 -8.98 -6.47 -20.10
CA ASN A 57 -7.98 -6.85 -21.10
C ASN A 57 -7.20 -8.08 -20.60
N PRO A 58 -7.68 -9.30 -20.86
CA PRO A 58 -7.09 -10.53 -20.32
C PRO A 58 -5.63 -10.78 -20.72
N GLY A 59 -5.12 -10.09 -21.75
CA GLY A 59 -3.71 -10.14 -22.13
C GLY A 59 -2.78 -9.36 -21.19
N VAL A 60 -3.32 -8.54 -20.28
CA VAL A 60 -2.54 -7.74 -19.34
C VAL A 60 -2.48 -8.44 -17.99
N ASN A 61 -1.27 -8.85 -17.61
CA ASN A 61 -0.98 -9.34 -16.26
C ASN A 61 -1.06 -8.17 -15.26
N ILE A 62 -1.71 -8.43 -14.13
CA ILE A 62 -1.87 -7.50 -13.02
C ILE A 62 -1.01 -7.99 -11.85
N GLN A 63 -0.38 -7.05 -11.16
CA GLN A 63 0.32 -7.29 -9.91
C GLN A 63 -0.48 -6.69 -8.75
N LEU A 64 -0.73 -7.50 -7.73
CA LEU A 64 -1.18 -7.02 -6.43
C LEU A 64 0.02 -6.97 -5.48
N VAL A 65 0.23 -5.82 -4.86
CA VAL A 65 1.29 -5.63 -3.86
C VAL A 65 0.69 -5.24 -2.52
N GLU A 66 1.33 -5.61 -1.43
CA GLU A 66 0.91 -5.16 -0.10
C GLU A 66 1.19 -3.67 0.11
N GLY A 67 0.34 -3.03 0.90
CA GLY A 67 0.60 -1.70 1.43
C GLY A 67 -0.21 -1.37 2.67
N GLU A 68 0.15 -0.25 3.28
CA GLU A 68 -0.52 0.34 4.44
C GLU A 68 -0.72 1.84 4.20
N PRO A 69 -1.74 2.47 4.82
CA PRO A 69 -1.87 3.91 4.81
C PRO A 69 -0.63 4.58 5.42
N SER A 70 -0.08 5.55 4.71
CA SER A 70 1.05 6.35 5.19
C SER A 70 0.57 7.71 5.67
N LEU A 71 1.09 8.18 6.81
CA LEU A 71 0.82 9.54 7.27
C LEU A 71 1.73 10.52 6.54
N ILE A 72 1.15 11.50 5.87
CA ILE A 72 1.87 12.57 5.16
C ILE A 72 1.87 13.83 6.02
N ILE A 73 3.05 14.44 6.18
CA ILE A 73 3.22 15.76 6.77
C ILE A 73 3.66 16.72 5.67
N ARG A 74 2.81 17.68 5.33
CA ARG A 74 3.13 18.76 4.39
C ARG A 74 3.33 20.08 5.13
N GLU A 75 4.35 20.82 4.74
CA GLU A 75 4.63 22.15 5.28
C GLU A 75 4.28 23.23 4.24
N ASN A 76 3.62 24.27 4.72
CA ASN A 76 3.32 25.50 4.00
C ASN A 76 3.85 26.66 4.86
N GLN A 77 3.98 27.87 4.31
CA GLN A 77 4.57 29.03 5.02
C GLN A 77 3.97 29.28 6.42
N ASP A 78 2.66 29.07 6.59
CA ASP A 78 1.97 29.38 7.84
C ASP A 78 1.64 28.15 8.70
N ASN A 79 1.61 26.95 8.11
CA ASN A 79 1.03 25.77 8.75
C ASN A 79 1.66 24.47 8.30
N LEU A 80 1.61 23.47 9.18
CA LEU A 80 1.81 22.07 8.87
C LEU A 80 0.45 21.39 8.76
N VAL A 81 0.29 20.52 7.77
CA VAL A 81 -0.93 19.74 7.55
C VAL A 81 -0.59 18.25 7.55
N LEU A 82 -1.29 17.50 8.38
CA LEU A 82 -1.17 16.04 8.46
C LEU A 82 -2.42 15.41 7.89
N SER A 83 -2.22 14.37 7.09
CA SER A 83 -3.28 13.53 6.53
C SER A 83 -2.72 12.19 6.10
N PHE A 84 -3.56 11.16 6.02
CA PHE A 84 -3.15 9.92 5.35
C PHE A 84 -3.01 10.14 3.83
N ASP A 85 -2.17 9.33 3.20
CA ASP A 85 -2.02 9.26 1.74
C ASP A 85 -3.22 8.60 1.04
N THR A 86 -4.06 7.95 1.82
CA THR A 86 -5.23 7.19 1.40
C THR A 86 -6.43 7.60 2.24
N GLU A 87 -7.56 7.89 1.59
CA GLU A 87 -8.83 8.13 2.29
C GLU A 87 -9.48 6.82 2.74
N PHE A 88 -9.92 6.77 3.99
CA PHE A 88 -10.67 5.65 4.57
C PHE A 88 -11.51 6.12 5.76
N SER A 89 -12.50 5.32 6.17
CA SER A 89 -13.37 5.62 7.32
C SER A 89 -13.66 4.41 8.21
N PHE A 90 -13.20 3.22 7.82
CA PHE A 90 -13.41 1.98 8.56
C PHE A 90 -12.23 1.02 8.30
N GLU A 91 -12.09 0.02 9.17
CA GLU A 91 -11.11 -1.06 9.04
C GLU A 91 -11.42 -1.93 7.81
N GLY A 92 -10.39 -2.59 7.27
CA GLY A 92 -10.57 -3.54 6.17
C GLY A 92 -9.51 -3.39 5.09
N VAL A 93 -9.86 -3.78 3.87
CA VAL A 93 -8.93 -3.78 2.74
C VAL A 93 -9.41 -2.84 1.63
N LYS A 94 -8.51 -1.96 1.16
CA LYS A 94 -8.76 -1.08 0.02
C LYS A 94 -7.78 -1.36 -1.09
N VAL A 95 -8.28 -1.56 -2.31
CA VAL A 95 -7.41 -1.71 -3.50
C VAL A 95 -7.22 -0.35 -4.15
N LEU A 96 -5.96 0.10 -4.22
CA LEU A 96 -5.58 1.33 -4.90
C LEU A 96 -4.89 1.00 -6.21
N LYS A 97 -5.35 1.61 -7.30
CA LYS A 97 -4.67 1.54 -8.59
C LYS A 97 -3.43 2.43 -8.52
N GLU A 98 -2.23 1.84 -8.47
CA GLU A 98 -1.00 2.62 -8.62
C GLU A 98 -0.76 2.93 -10.10
N THR A 99 -1.06 1.96 -10.97
CA THR A 99 -0.83 2.02 -12.41
C THR A 99 -1.79 1.12 -13.19
N GLU A 100 -1.65 1.01 -14.51
CA GLU A 100 -2.54 0.16 -15.33
C GLU A 100 -2.38 -1.33 -15.04
N SER A 101 -1.21 -1.77 -14.58
CA SER A 101 -0.90 -3.18 -14.34
C SER A 101 -0.49 -3.50 -12.90
N ARG A 102 -0.52 -2.50 -12.00
CA ARG A 102 -0.15 -2.68 -10.59
C ARG A 102 -1.12 -1.99 -9.65
N TYR A 103 -1.60 -2.75 -8.67
CA TYR A 103 -2.53 -2.29 -7.66
C TYR A 103 -1.98 -2.62 -6.27
N LYS A 104 -2.18 -1.71 -5.34
CA LYS A 104 -1.78 -1.84 -3.95
C LYS A 104 -3.00 -2.28 -3.13
N VAL A 105 -2.87 -3.40 -2.43
CA VAL A 105 -3.83 -3.90 -1.45
C VAL A 105 -3.48 -3.24 -0.11
N VAL A 106 -4.18 -2.16 0.21
CA VAL A 106 -3.96 -1.35 1.41
C VAL A 106 -4.75 -1.91 2.58
N LYS A 107 -4.05 -2.41 3.61
CA LYS A 107 -4.64 -2.91 4.84
C LYS A 107 -4.87 -1.77 5.84
N ILE A 108 -6.13 -1.51 6.17
CA ILE A 108 -6.54 -0.47 7.11
C ILE A 108 -6.85 -1.14 8.44
N SER A 109 -5.98 -0.93 9.43
CA SER A 109 -6.15 -1.44 10.79
C SER A 109 -7.01 -0.50 11.63
N LYS A 110 -7.54 -1.00 12.75
CA LYS A 110 -8.15 -0.19 13.81
C LYS A 110 -7.30 1.03 14.20
N HIS A 111 -5.99 0.84 14.30
CA HIS A 111 -5.08 1.92 14.68
C HIS A 111 -5.05 3.05 13.64
N HIS A 112 -5.16 2.72 12.35
CA HIS A 112 -5.29 3.73 11.29
C HIS A 112 -6.55 4.56 11.47
N VAL A 113 -7.69 3.90 11.71
CA VAL A 113 -8.99 4.55 11.91
C VAL A 113 -8.97 5.46 13.14
N GLU A 114 -8.49 4.97 14.29
CA GLU A 114 -8.39 5.74 15.54
C GLU A 114 -7.57 7.03 15.38
N ILE A 115 -6.46 6.97 14.63
CA ILE A 115 -5.63 8.16 14.37
C ILE A 115 -6.34 9.10 13.41
N ALA A 116 -6.92 8.58 12.34
CA ALA A 116 -7.60 9.41 11.35
C ALA A 116 -8.80 10.15 11.97
N ASP A 117 -9.55 9.50 12.86
CA ASP A 117 -10.68 10.07 13.60
C ASP A 117 -10.25 11.12 14.64
N SER A 118 -9.01 11.05 15.13
CA SER A 118 -8.46 12.09 16.01
C SER A 118 -8.23 13.43 15.29
N PHE A 119 -8.25 13.43 13.94
CA PHE A 119 -8.07 14.60 13.12
C PHE A 119 -9.42 15.16 12.65
N LYS A 120 -9.59 16.49 12.68
CA LYS A 120 -10.81 17.11 12.19
C LYS A 120 -10.93 16.91 10.67
N ASN A 121 -12.00 16.24 10.23
CA ASN A 121 -12.19 15.87 8.82
C ASN A 121 -11.00 15.07 8.24
N HIS A 122 -10.35 14.21 9.04
CA HIS A 122 -9.14 13.47 8.66
C HIS A 122 -7.90 14.33 8.34
N HIS A 123 -7.94 15.63 8.69
CA HIS A 123 -6.83 16.56 8.54
C HIS A 123 -6.49 17.24 9.86
N LEU A 124 -5.21 17.25 10.23
CA LEU A 124 -4.73 18.02 11.38
C LEU A 124 -3.88 19.19 10.89
N LYS A 125 -4.42 20.40 11.05
CA LYS A 125 -3.74 21.66 10.71
C LYS A 125 -3.12 22.26 11.97
N ILE A 126 -1.83 22.55 11.90
CA ILE A 126 -1.05 23.07 13.03
C ILE A 126 -0.31 24.32 12.57
N PRO A 127 -0.39 25.45 13.30
CA PRO A 127 0.40 26.63 12.99
C PRO A 127 1.90 26.34 13.04
N ALA A 128 2.71 27.05 12.26
CA ALA A 128 4.18 26.86 12.22
C ALA A 128 4.84 26.88 13.62
N ALA A 129 4.36 27.73 14.53
CA ALA A 129 4.84 27.78 15.93
C ALA A 129 4.68 26.45 16.70
N GLY A 130 3.77 25.57 16.28
CA GLY A 130 3.52 24.25 16.86
C GLY A 130 4.41 23.14 16.29
N ARG A 131 5.29 23.41 15.33
CA ARG A 131 6.13 22.42 14.61
C ARG A 131 6.84 21.44 15.54
N GLN A 132 7.60 21.94 16.52
CA GLN A 132 8.34 21.06 17.43
C GLN A 132 7.42 20.16 18.28
N LYS A 133 6.25 20.68 18.68
CA LYS A 133 5.28 19.92 19.48
C LYS A 133 4.67 18.78 18.66
N LEU A 134 4.35 19.04 17.39
CA LEU A 134 3.89 18.02 16.46
C LEU A 134 4.93 16.91 16.29
N LEU A 135 6.17 17.29 15.98
CA LEU A 135 7.21 16.32 15.65
C LEU A 135 7.55 15.42 16.84
N LYS A 136 7.51 15.96 18.07
CA LYS A 136 7.58 15.14 19.29
C LYS A 136 6.39 14.21 19.46
N ALA A 137 5.18 14.66 19.13
CA ALA A 137 3.96 13.86 19.26
C ALA A 137 3.87 12.74 18.22
N ILE A 138 4.50 12.91 17.04
CA ILE A 138 4.44 11.94 15.95
C ILE A 138 5.55 10.88 16.02
N GLN A 139 6.62 11.14 16.76
CA GLN A 139 7.74 10.22 16.92
C GLN A 139 7.32 8.84 17.47
N PRO A 140 6.42 8.72 18.47
CA PRO A 140 5.89 7.42 18.88
C PRO A 140 5.11 6.73 17.75
N LEU A 141 4.38 7.49 16.91
CA LEU A 141 3.60 6.96 15.79
C LEU A 141 4.48 6.43 14.66
N SER A 142 5.69 6.98 14.47
CA SER A 142 6.62 6.54 13.43
C SER A 142 7.14 5.11 13.62
N THR A 143 6.92 4.51 14.80
CA THR A 143 7.25 3.11 15.08
C THR A 143 6.21 2.13 14.56
N LYS A 144 4.96 2.58 14.37
CA LYS A 144 3.83 1.72 13.97
C LYS A 144 3.30 2.03 12.58
N LEU A 145 3.73 3.13 11.97
CA LEU A 145 3.14 3.67 10.75
C LEU A 145 4.22 4.22 9.82
N ALA A 146 4.06 3.96 8.52
CA ALA A 146 4.74 4.71 7.47
C ALA A 146 4.46 6.22 7.59
N ILE A 147 5.52 7.04 7.60
CA ILE A 147 5.42 8.50 7.62
C ILE A 147 6.23 9.05 6.46
N GLN A 148 5.59 9.92 5.68
CA GLN A 148 6.21 10.69 4.60
C GLN A 148 6.23 12.15 5.01
N SER A 149 7.40 12.78 5.00
CA SER A 149 7.53 14.16 5.45
C SER A 149 8.63 14.87 4.68
N ASP A 150 8.37 16.13 4.34
CA ASP A 150 9.38 17.03 3.79
C ASP A 150 10.25 17.67 4.91
N LEU A 151 10.05 17.27 6.17
CA LEU A 151 10.76 17.80 7.34
C LEU A 151 11.96 16.94 7.69
N GLU A 152 13.16 17.36 7.30
CA GLU A 152 14.41 16.59 7.44
C GLU A 152 14.88 16.44 8.91
N GLU A 153 14.56 17.42 9.75
CA GLU A 153 15.27 17.71 11.01
C GLU A 153 14.93 16.78 12.19
N HIS A 154 13.92 15.91 12.09
CA HIS A 154 13.40 15.19 13.27
C HIS A 154 13.47 13.65 13.21
N PHE A 155 13.96 13.10 12.10
CA PHE A 155 14.19 11.66 11.97
C PHE A 155 15.67 11.30 12.03
N GLU A 156 16.54 12.20 12.52
CA GLU A 156 17.98 11.97 12.61
C GLU A 156 18.38 10.72 13.39
N ASN A 157 17.58 10.37 14.40
CA ASN A 157 17.81 9.20 15.24
C ASN A 157 17.45 7.87 14.57
N LEU A 158 16.80 7.89 13.39
CA LEU A 158 16.53 6.66 12.65
C LEU A 158 17.77 6.26 11.83
N PRO A 159 18.10 4.95 11.77
CA PRO A 159 19.08 4.42 10.84
C PRO A 159 18.83 4.96 9.44
N SER A 160 19.87 5.46 8.78
CA SER A 160 19.80 5.98 7.42
C SER A 160 20.51 5.04 6.47
N VAL A 161 19.89 4.78 5.32
CA VAL A 161 20.52 4.08 4.18
C VAL A 161 20.59 5.01 2.98
N GLU A 162 21.61 4.83 2.15
CA GLU A 162 21.69 5.54 0.87
C GLU A 162 20.52 5.10 -0.03
N ALA A 163 19.83 6.09 -0.62
CA ALA A 163 18.71 5.80 -1.51
C ALA A 163 19.22 5.13 -2.79
N ASP A 164 18.64 4.00 -3.15
CA ASP A 164 18.83 3.45 -4.49
C ASP A 164 18.15 4.35 -5.53
N THR A 165 18.96 4.98 -6.37
CA THR A 165 18.51 5.91 -7.41
C THR A 165 18.26 5.24 -8.76
N ARG A 166 18.40 3.92 -8.87
CA ARG A 166 18.18 3.21 -10.14
C ARG A 166 16.72 3.28 -10.55
N ILE A 167 16.50 3.66 -11.82
CA ILE A 167 15.19 3.57 -12.44
C ILE A 167 14.93 2.11 -12.80
N HIS A 168 13.86 1.56 -12.25
CA HIS A 168 13.36 0.23 -12.56
C HIS A 168 12.23 0.35 -13.57
N ALA A 169 12.31 -0.40 -14.68
CA ALA A 169 11.24 -0.52 -15.64
C ALA A 169 10.44 -1.79 -15.36
N LEU A 170 9.17 -1.64 -14.97
CA LEU A 170 8.21 -2.72 -14.99
C LEU A 170 7.70 -2.87 -16.43
N ILE A 171 7.89 -4.04 -17.02
CA ILE A 171 7.47 -4.35 -18.37
C ILE A 171 6.32 -5.35 -18.28
N THR A 172 5.17 -4.99 -18.84
CA THR A 172 4.01 -5.88 -18.93
C THR A 172 3.61 -6.10 -20.40
N PRO A 173 3.29 -7.33 -20.81
CA PRO A 173 2.74 -7.57 -22.15
C PRO A 173 1.45 -6.76 -22.36
N ALA A 174 1.33 -6.14 -23.54
CA ALA A 174 0.18 -5.33 -23.91
C ALA A 174 -0.15 -5.54 -25.40
N GLY A 175 -1.01 -6.52 -25.68
CA GLY A 175 -1.34 -6.90 -27.06
C GLY A 175 -0.12 -7.41 -27.81
N GLU A 176 0.21 -6.78 -28.94
CA GLU A 176 1.41 -7.10 -29.74
C GLU A 176 2.68 -6.37 -29.26
N GLY A 177 2.59 -5.58 -28.19
CA GLY A 177 3.70 -4.79 -27.65
C GLY A 177 3.91 -4.95 -26.14
N PHE A 178 4.65 -4.01 -25.57
CA PHE A 178 4.92 -3.93 -24.14
C PHE A 178 4.47 -2.59 -23.59
N HIS A 179 3.88 -2.61 -22.41
CA HIS A 179 3.67 -1.43 -21.58
C HIS A 179 4.84 -1.31 -20.60
N LEU A 180 5.47 -0.13 -20.55
CA LEU A 180 6.59 0.14 -19.67
C LEU A 180 6.22 1.18 -18.63
N GLU A 181 6.55 0.89 -17.39
CA GLU A 181 6.37 1.82 -16.28
C GLU A 181 7.64 1.96 -15.46
N PHE A 182 8.01 3.21 -15.19
CA PHE A 182 9.23 3.52 -14.47
C PHE A 182 8.96 3.81 -13.01
N PHE A 183 9.82 3.26 -12.15
CA PHE A 183 9.79 3.45 -10.71
C PHE A 183 11.21 3.65 -10.15
N VAL A 184 11.29 4.33 -9.02
CA VAL A 184 12.47 4.36 -8.15
C VAL A 184 12.11 3.63 -6.87
N LYS A 185 13.02 2.79 -6.37
CA LYS A 185 12.83 1.98 -5.17
C LYS A 185 13.90 2.32 -4.13
N PRO A 186 13.69 3.37 -3.31
CA PRO A 186 14.74 3.92 -2.45
C PRO A 186 15.34 2.90 -1.47
N PHE A 187 14.53 1.94 -1.00
CA PHE A 187 14.94 0.86 -0.09
C PHE A 187 15.17 -0.48 -0.82
N GLY A 188 15.48 -0.44 -2.13
CA GLY A 188 15.72 -1.64 -2.93
C GLY A 188 14.45 -2.45 -3.18
N THR A 189 14.30 -3.60 -2.53
CA THR A 189 13.12 -4.46 -2.68
C THR A 189 12.00 -4.15 -1.70
N VAL A 190 12.21 -3.21 -0.78
CA VAL A 190 11.24 -2.83 0.25
C VAL A 190 10.46 -1.59 -0.19
N PRO A 191 9.12 -1.59 -0.12
CA PRO A 191 8.32 -0.40 -0.39
C PRO A 191 8.59 0.73 0.64
N PRO A 192 8.23 1.98 0.34
CA PRO A 192 7.42 2.45 -0.80
C PRO A 192 8.23 2.67 -2.08
N TYR A 193 7.55 2.50 -3.23
CA TYR A 193 8.09 2.80 -4.55
C TYR A 193 7.48 4.09 -5.10
N PHE A 194 8.25 4.82 -5.89
CA PHE A 194 7.85 6.14 -6.36
C PHE A 194 7.99 6.25 -7.87
N LYS A 195 7.16 7.10 -8.48
CA LYS A 195 7.42 7.57 -9.84
C LYS A 195 8.70 8.43 -9.86
N PRO A 196 9.58 8.25 -10.85
CA PRO A 196 10.76 9.11 -11.00
C PRO A 196 10.35 10.59 -11.01
N GLY A 197 11.10 11.44 -10.29
CA GLY A 197 10.83 12.89 -10.27
C GLY A 197 9.59 13.35 -9.47
N LYS A 198 8.89 12.45 -8.76
CA LYS A 198 7.66 12.78 -8.03
C LYS A 198 7.71 12.32 -6.56
N GLY A 199 6.93 12.96 -5.71
CA GLY A 199 6.78 12.63 -4.28
C GLY A 199 7.79 13.36 -3.39
N THR A 200 7.86 12.95 -2.12
CA THR A 200 8.74 13.57 -1.12
C THR A 200 10.19 13.11 -1.28
N GLU A 201 11.11 13.96 -0.84
CA GLU A 201 12.56 13.69 -0.86
C GLU A 201 12.96 12.73 0.27
N SER A 202 12.49 13.01 1.49
CA SER A 202 12.74 12.16 2.65
C SER A 202 11.63 11.12 2.80
N VAL A 203 12.02 9.87 3.03
CA VAL A 203 11.11 8.72 3.12
C VAL A 203 11.53 7.81 4.26
N ILE A 204 10.56 7.28 5.00
CA ILE A 204 10.78 6.33 6.09
C ILE A 204 9.91 5.10 5.89
N ALA A 205 10.56 3.93 5.91
CA ALA A 205 9.91 2.64 5.78
C ALA A 205 10.39 1.67 6.85
N ASP A 206 9.65 0.57 7.03
CA ASP A 206 10.14 -0.58 7.80
C ASP A 206 10.97 -1.45 6.87
N VAL A 207 12.27 -1.59 7.18
CA VAL A 207 13.20 -2.45 6.44
C VAL A 207 13.64 -3.56 7.38
N GLY A 208 13.01 -4.74 7.25
CA GLY A 208 13.36 -5.92 8.04
C GLY A 208 13.08 -5.76 9.55
N GLY A 209 11.97 -5.11 9.93
CA GLY A 209 11.57 -4.84 11.31
C GLY A 209 12.25 -3.59 11.90
N THR A 210 13.02 -2.86 11.11
CA THR A 210 13.73 -1.65 11.54
C THR A 210 13.28 -0.44 10.73
N ARG A 211 12.73 0.57 11.41
CA ARG A 211 12.35 1.84 10.78
C ARG A 211 13.59 2.56 10.31
N THR A 212 13.71 2.67 8.99
CA THR A 212 14.90 3.15 8.30
C THR A 212 14.51 4.34 7.43
N ARG A 213 15.33 5.39 7.44
CA ARG A 213 15.15 6.56 6.59
C ARG A 213 16.05 6.51 5.36
N THR A 214 15.61 7.19 4.31
CA THR A 214 16.43 7.44 3.13
C THR A 214 16.06 8.78 2.49
N LYS A 215 16.98 9.36 1.73
CA LYS A 215 16.81 10.64 1.04
C LYS A 215 16.97 10.43 -0.46
N ARG A 216 15.86 10.58 -1.18
CA ARG A 216 15.79 10.41 -2.63
C ARG A 216 16.46 11.60 -3.31
N LYS A 217 17.26 11.36 -4.33
CA LYS A 217 17.88 12.43 -5.12
C LYS A 217 16.98 12.75 -6.32
N PHE A 218 16.58 14.00 -6.46
CA PHE A 218 15.95 14.52 -7.67
C PHE A 218 17.00 15.32 -8.45
N VAL A 219 17.00 15.19 -9.78
CA VAL A 219 17.82 16.05 -10.63
C VAL A 219 17.04 17.35 -10.82
N GLU A 220 17.65 18.49 -10.47
CA GLU A 220 17.11 19.84 -10.77
C GLU A 220 16.98 20.08 -12.27
#